data_AF-A0AAW7AMQ7-F1
#
_entry.id   AF-A0AAW7AMQ7-F1
#
_cell.length_a   1.000
_cell.length_b   1.000
_cell.length_c   1.000
_cell.angle_alpha   90.00
_cell.angle_beta   90.00
_cell.angle_gamma   90.00
#
_symmetry.space_group_name_H-M   'P 1'
#
loop_
_entity.id
_entity.type
_entity.pdbx_description
1 polymer ?
#
loop_
_entity_poly.entity_id
_entity_poly.type
_entity_poly.pdbx_seq_one_letter_code
_entity_poly.pdbx_strand_id
1 'polypeptide(L)'
;MIPVALSKDLAPGDIAPARHKGLSLVLWRDEAGIAHAWEDRCPHRGVRLSLGFMRDNRLACLYHGWQFDTEGRCRAIPAHPELNPPSTIRTRPYELVEKAGIIWVDLSSGDDRPLIAPAKGGWHGARSLAIRATEHDTRAALVMDEGQWRLSADRLLALHTPEEGITMVHLAVRDATHREQAALWLLRLRDTLEETSC
;
A
#
# COMPACT_ATOMS: atom_id res chain seq x y z
N MET A 1 -2.95 -11.11 -3.61
CA MET A 1 -2.95 -9.74 -3.12
C MET A 1 -1.69 -9.08 -3.64
N ILE A 2 -1.73 -7.79 -3.93
CA ILE A 2 -0.57 -7.00 -4.37
C ILE A 2 0.15 -6.42 -3.15
N PRO A 3 1.48 -6.43 -3.06
CA PRO A 3 2.19 -5.68 -2.03
C PRO A 3 2.07 -4.18 -2.38
N VAL A 4 1.73 -3.31 -1.42
CA VAL A 4 1.54 -1.87 -1.71
C VAL A 4 2.33 -0.95 -0.80
N ALA A 5 2.73 -1.41 0.39
CA ALA A 5 3.47 -0.62 1.36
C ALA A 5 4.13 -1.53 2.40
N LEU A 6 5.11 -0.98 3.14
CA LEU A 6 5.55 -1.59 4.39
C LEU A 6 4.59 -1.20 5.51
N SER A 7 4.26 -2.16 6.37
CA SER A 7 3.38 -1.96 7.53
C SER A 7 3.88 -0.83 8.45
N LYS A 8 5.20 -0.75 8.65
CA LYS A 8 5.87 0.27 9.48
C LYS A 8 5.83 1.70 8.91
N ASP A 9 5.52 1.86 7.63
CA ASP A 9 5.47 3.17 6.97
C ASP A 9 4.04 3.78 7.06
N LEU A 10 3.12 3.11 7.77
CA LEU A 10 1.76 3.55 8.07
C LEU A 10 1.52 3.37 9.57
N ALA A 11 1.82 4.38 10.39
CA ALA A 11 1.59 4.33 11.84
C ALA A 11 0.09 4.52 12.18
N PRO A 12 -0.36 4.20 13.41
CA PRO A 12 -1.74 4.47 13.82
C PRO A 12 -2.11 5.95 13.64
N GLY A 13 -3.23 6.21 12.96
CA GLY A 13 -3.67 7.55 12.59
C GLY A 13 -3.11 8.08 11.27
N ASP A 14 -2.15 7.38 10.65
CA ASP A 14 -1.58 7.80 9.37
C ASP A 14 -2.51 7.47 8.19
N ILE A 15 -2.31 8.24 7.12
CA ILE A 15 -2.95 8.11 5.83
C ILE A 15 -1.85 8.18 4.78
N ALA A 16 -1.83 7.24 3.84
CA ALA A 16 -0.83 7.18 2.79
C ALA A 16 -1.48 6.81 1.44
N PRO A 17 -1.07 7.45 0.33
CA PRO A 17 -1.46 7.00 -1.00
C PRO A 17 -0.70 5.73 -1.41
N ALA A 18 -1.34 4.87 -2.19
CA ALA A 18 -0.71 3.79 -2.93
C ALA A 18 -1.30 3.71 -4.35
N ARG A 19 -0.58 3.10 -5.29
CA ARG A 19 -1.05 2.92 -6.67
C ARG A 19 -0.73 1.54 -7.19
N HIS A 20 -1.58 0.99 -8.06
CA HIS A 20 -1.29 -0.23 -8.80
C HIS A 20 -1.96 -0.19 -10.17
N LYS A 21 -1.15 -0.33 -11.24
CA LYS A 21 -1.60 -0.25 -12.63
C LYS A 21 -2.56 0.91 -12.90
N GLY A 22 -2.23 2.09 -12.38
CA GLY A 22 -3.04 3.31 -12.53
C GLY A 22 -4.18 3.46 -11.52
N LEU A 23 -4.63 2.39 -10.86
CA LEU A 23 -5.61 2.48 -9.77
C LEU A 23 -5.00 3.19 -8.56
N SER A 24 -5.69 4.19 -8.02
CA SER A 24 -5.27 4.92 -6.82
C SER A 24 -5.96 4.38 -5.59
N LEU A 25 -5.18 4.10 -4.55
CA LEU A 25 -5.61 3.56 -3.27
C LEU A 25 -5.24 4.54 -2.16
N VAL A 26 -6.09 4.61 -1.15
CA VAL A 26 -5.74 5.20 0.14
C VAL A 26 -5.55 4.08 1.15
N LEU A 27 -4.39 4.05 1.78
CA LEU A 27 -4.12 3.26 2.97
C LEU A 27 -4.29 4.19 4.17
N TRP A 28 -4.94 3.71 5.22
CA TRP A 28 -4.98 4.43 6.49
C TRP A 28 -5.00 3.43 7.64
N ARG A 29 -4.53 3.85 8.81
CA ARG A 29 -4.54 3.01 10.00
C ARG A 29 -5.40 3.68 11.07
N ASP A 30 -6.35 2.92 11.59
CA ASP A 30 -7.19 3.41 12.67
C ASP A 30 -6.40 3.51 13.99
N GLU A 31 -7.01 4.13 15.01
CA GLU A 31 -6.37 4.32 16.32
C GLU A 31 -6.16 2.99 17.07
N ALA A 32 -6.89 1.93 16.70
CA ALA A 32 -6.67 0.58 17.20
C ALA A 32 -5.49 -0.13 16.52
N GLY A 33 -4.87 0.53 15.54
CA GLY A 33 -3.73 0.01 14.81
C GLY A 33 -4.09 -0.93 13.65
N ILE A 34 -5.35 -0.99 13.23
CA ILE A 34 -5.80 -1.83 12.11
C ILE A 34 -5.67 -1.04 10.81
N ALA A 35 -4.96 -1.60 9.82
CA ALA A 35 -4.85 -1.01 8.50
C ALA A 35 -6.12 -1.23 7.68
N HIS A 36 -6.46 -0.24 6.85
CA HIS A 36 -7.59 -0.23 5.92
C HIS A 36 -7.09 0.26 4.55
N ALA A 37 -7.67 -0.27 3.46
CA ALA A 37 -7.31 0.10 2.09
C ALA A 37 -8.58 0.37 1.28
N TRP A 38 -8.71 1.56 0.72
CA TRP A 38 -9.88 1.95 -0.08
C TRP A 38 -9.47 2.52 -1.43
N GLU A 39 -10.44 2.70 -2.33
CA GLU A 39 -10.27 3.55 -3.50
C GLU A 39 -9.96 4.98 -3.04
N ASP A 40 -8.94 5.60 -3.63
CA ASP A 40 -8.51 6.95 -3.28
C ASP A 40 -9.43 8.02 -3.90
N ARG A 41 -10.73 7.94 -3.63
CA ARG A 41 -11.73 8.77 -4.27
C ARG A 41 -12.92 9.01 -3.34
N CYS A 42 -13.13 10.27 -2.97
CA CYS A 42 -14.31 10.68 -2.24
C CYS A 42 -15.55 10.57 -3.15
N PRO A 43 -16.63 9.86 -2.75
CA PRO A 43 -17.83 9.69 -3.58
C PRO A 43 -18.60 10.99 -3.84
N HIS A 44 -18.32 12.07 -3.09
CA HIS A 44 -18.96 13.37 -3.28
C HIS A 44 -18.48 14.10 -4.55
N ARG A 45 -17.17 14.40 -4.64
CA ARG A 45 -16.58 15.20 -5.74
C ARG A 45 -15.27 14.63 -6.29
N GLY A 46 -14.93 13.39 -5.94
CA GLY A 46 -13.77 12.70 -6.48
C GLY A 46 -12.40 13.14 -5.94
N VAL A 47 -12.35 13.99 -4.91
CA VAL A 47 -11.09 14.37 -4.26
C VAL A 47 -10.46 13.14 -3.62
N ARG A 48 -9.13 13.04 -3.72
CA ARG A 48 -8.34 11.97 -3.11
C ARG A 48 -8.51 11.98 -1.59
N LEU A 49 -8.91 10.83 -1.05
CA LEU A 49 -9.06 10.61 0.38
C LEU A 49 -7.70 10.52 1.09
N SER A 50 -6.63 10.17 0.37
CA SER A 50 -5.25 10.18 0.84
C SER A 50 -4.73 11.57 1.25
N LEU A 51 -5.41 12.64 0.81
CA LEU A 51 -5.15 14.01 1.24
C LEU A 51 -5.93 14.41 2.50
N GLY A 52 -6.76 13.49 3.01
CA GLY A 52 -7.64 13.71 4.15
C GLY A 52 -6.91 13.75 5.49
N PHE A 53 -7.68 13.62 6.56
CA PHE A 53 -7.18 13.56 7.93
C PHE A 53 -8.06 12.65 8.78
N MET A 54 -7.50 12.15 9.87
CA MET A 54 -8.24 11.35 10.83
C MET A 54 -9.10 12.23 11.73
N ARG A 55 -10.35 11.82 11.96
CA ARG A 55 -11.30 12.50 12.84
C ARG A 55 -12.23 11.47 13.45
N ASP A 56 -12.31 11.40 14.78
CA ASP A 56 -13.22 10.50 15.49
C ASP A 56 -13.08 9.03 15.03
N ASN A 57 -11.82 8.58 14.86
CA ASN A 57 -11.45 7.28 14.30
C ASN A 57 -12.04 6.96 12.92
N ARG A 58 -12.22 8.00 12.09
CA ARG A 58 -12.71 7.93 10.71
C ARG A 58 -11.80 8.73 9.79
N LEU A 59 -11.75 8.32 8.53
CA LEU A 59 -11.06 9.10 7.50
C LEU A 59 -11.99 10.22 7.02
N ALA A 60 -11.56 11.47 7.20
CA ALA A 60 -12.27 12.65 6.75
C ALA A 60 -11.67 13.21 5.45
N CYS A 61 -12.52 13.45 4.45
CA CYS A 61 -12.10 14.06 3.20
C CYS A 61 -11.70 15.53 3.43
N LEU A 62 -10.54 15.94 2.91
CA LEU A 62 -10.01 17.30 3.05
C LEU A 62 -10.95 18.39 2.51
N TYR A 63 -11.80 18.06 1.53
CA TYR A 63 -12.59 19.08 0.83
C TYR A 63 -13.76 19.61 1.68
N HIS A 64 -14.65 18.72 2.12
CA HIS A 64 -15.87 19.11 2.86
C HIS A 64 -15.98 18.39 4.20
N GLY A 65 -14.94 17.69 4.64
CA GLY A 65 -14.90 16.97 5.91
C GLY A 65 -15.86 15.78 5.99
N TRP A 66 -16.34 15.24 4.86
CA TRP A 66 -17.15 14.02 4.87
C TRP A 66 -16.34 12.90 5.49
N GLN A 67 -16.89 12.25 6.51
CA GLN A 67 -16.20 11.23 7.30
C GLN A 67 -16.71 9.84 6.93
N PHE A 68 -15.80 8.88 6.81
CA PHE A 68 -16.10 7.51 6.44
C PHE A 68 -15.61 6.53 7.52
N ASP A 69 -16.46 5.58 7.91
CA ASP A 69 -16.08 4.49 8.83
C ASP A 69 -15.18 3.45 8.15
N THR A 70 -14.69 2.46 8.90
CA THR A 70 -13.80 1.37 8.41
C THR A 70 -14.36 0.58 7.23
N GLU A 71 -15.68 0.47 7.14
CA GLU A 71 -16.36 -0.17 6.01
C GLU A 71 -16.52 0.79 4.80
N GLY A 72 -16.10 2.05 4.92
CA GLY A 72 -16.19 3.07 3.90
C GLY A 72 -17.53 3.80 3.85
N ARG A 73 -18.45 3.59 4.80
CA ARG A 73 -19.76 4.26 4.83
C ARG A 73 -19.63 5.69 5.34
N CYS A 74 -20.30 6.63 4.69
CA CYS A 74 -20.34 8.02 5.16
C CYS A 74 -21.11 8.08 6.49
N ARG A 75 -20.49 8.67 7.51
CA ARG A 75 -21.06 8.78 8.86
C ARG A 75 -21.29 10.21 9.33
N ALA A 76 -20.66 11.17 8.69
CA ALA A 76 -20.86 12.57 9.01
C ALA A 76 -20.67 13.43 7.76
N ILE A 77 -21.58 14.38 7.58
CA ILE A 77 -21.50 15.46 6.61
C ILE A 77 -21.51 16.75 7.44
N PRO A 78 -20.36 17.41 7.67
CA PRO A 78 -20.28 18.54 8.61
C PRO A 78 -21.25 19.69 8.33
N ALA A 79 -21.59 19.94 7.07
CA ALA A 79 -22.58 20.95 6.68
C ALA A 79 -24.03 20.61 7.08
N HIS A 80 -24.31 19.34 7.39
CA HIS A 80 -25.61 18.83 7.79
C HIS A 80 -25.46 17.91 9.02
N PRO A 81 -25.16 18.46 10.21
CA PRO A 81 -24.79 17.66 11.39
C PRO A 81 -25.91 16.73 11.88
N GLU A 82 -27.17 17.11 11.69
CA GLU A 82 -28.35 16.31 12.08
C GLU A 82 -28.74 15.25 11.03
N LEU A 83 -28.10 15.28 9.84
CA LEU A 83 -28.40 14.32 8.78
C LEU A 83 -27.73 12.99 9.09
N ASN A 84 -28.51 11.92 9.15
CA ASN A 84 -27.99 10.56 9.05
C ASN A 84 -27.71 10.24 7.57
N PRO A 85 -26.45 10.14 7.12
CA PRO A 85 -26.15 9.95 5.70
C PRO A 85 -26.70 8.61 5.19
N PRO A 86 -27.26 8.55 3.96
CA PRO A 86 -27.68 7.29 3.36
C PRO A 86 -26.53 6.27 3.29
N SER A 87 -26.83 5.00 3.55
CA SER A 87 -25.83 3.91 3.48
C SER A 87 -25.22 3.70 2.09
N THR A 88 -25.88 4.21 1.05
CA THR A 88 -25.41 4.20 -0.35
C THR A 88 -24.23 5.14 -0.59
N ILE A 89 -24.02 6.13 0.29
CA ILE A 89 -22.84 7.01 0.22
C ILE A 89 -21.66 6.25 0.84
N ARG A 90 -20.87 5.62 -0.03
CA ARG A 90 -19.76 4.76 0.38
C ARG A 90 -18.53 5.00 -0.50
N THR A 91 -17.34 4.98 0.09
CA THR A 91 -16.10 4.70 -0.65
C THR A 91 -15.97 3.19 -0.86
N ARG A 92 -15.14 2.76 -1.81
CA ARG A 92 -14.93 1.34 -2.10
C ARG A 92 -13.80 0.78 -1.26
N PRO A 93 -14.06 -0.08 -0.25
CA PRO A 93 -13.00 -0.77 0.45
C PRO A 93 -12.43 -1.94 -0.35
N TYR A 94 -11.18 -2.29 -0.04
CA TYR A 94 -10.48 -3.47 -0.52
C TYR A 94 -10.05 -4.32 0.67
N GLU A 95 -10.12 -5.64 0.50
CA GLU A 95 -9.58 -6.58 1.47
C GLU A 95 -8.05 -6.44 1.54
N LEU A 96 -7.50 -6.54 2.74
CA LEU A 96 -6.05 -6.49 2.94
C LEU A 96 -5.57 -7.47 3.99
N VAL A 97 -4.29 -7.77 3.95
CA VAL A 97 -3.59 -8.52 5.00
C VAL A 97 -2.22 -7.91 5.24
N GLU A 98 -1.82 -7.87 6.51
CA GLU A 98 -0.45 -7.54 6.89
C GLU A 98 0.33 -8.82 7.10
N LYS A 99 1.34 -9.05 6.27
CA LYS A 99 2.17 -10.25 6.37
C LYS A 99 3.61 -9.92 6.03
N ALA A 100 4.52 -10.44 6.85
CA ALA A 100 5.96 -10.24 6.75
C ALA A 100 6.39 -8.77 6.72
N GLY A 101 5.69 -7.91 7.48
CA GLY A 101 5.96 -6.47 7.53
C GLY A 101 5.51 -5.69 6.30
N ILE A 102 4.71 -6.30 5.41
CA ILE A 102 4.18 -5.72 4.17
C ILE A 102 2.65 -5.71 4.23
N ILE A 103 2.04 -4.63 3.73
CA ILE A 103 0.60 -4.52 3.50
C ILE A 103 0.31 -5.06 2.11
N TRP A 104 -0.57 -6.06 2.04
CA TRP A 104 -1.01 -6.68 0.79
C TRP A 104 -2.49 -6.40 0.57
N VAL A 105 -2.88 -5.91 -0.60
CA VAL A 105 -4.27 -5.55 -0.92
C VAL A 105 -4.82 -6.47 -2.01
N ASP A 106 -6.06 -6.92 -1.87
CA ASP A 106 -6.76 -7.65 -2.92
C ASP A 106 -7.48 -6.67 -3.87
N LEU A 107 -7.01 -6.61 -5.11
CA LEU A 107 -7.62 -5.82 -6.18
C LEU A 107 -8.34 -6.69 -7.22
N SER A 108 -8.36 -8.01 -7.03
CA SER A 108 -8.98 -8.92 -7.99
C SER A 108 -10.51 -8.74 -8.00
N SER A 109 -11.10 -8.83 -9.18
CA SER A 109 -12.54 -9.00 -9.35
C SER A 109 -12.79 -10.45 -9.78
N GLY A 110 -12.47 -11.42 -8.91
CA GLY A 110 -12.59 -12.84 -9.24
C GLY A 110 -11.84 -13.76 -8.27
N ASP A 111 -11.78 -15.05 -8.60
CA ASP A 111 -11.15 -16.10 -7.76
C ASP A 111 -9.62 -16.22 -7.90
N ASP A 112 -9.00 -15.40 -8.75
CA ASP A 112 -7.54 -15.39 -8.92
C ASP A 112 -6.91 -14.57 -7.78
N ARG A 113 -6.89 -15.13 -6.57
CA ARG A 113 -6.31 -14.53 -5.38
C ARG A 113 -4.79 -14.60 -5.48
N PRO A 114 -4.06 -13.49 -5.63
CA PRO A 114 -2.61 -13.58 -5.78
C PRO A 114 -1.95 -14.11 -4.50
N LEU A 115 -0.94 -14.97 -4.66
CA LEU A 115 -0.25 -15.63 -3.56
C LEU A 115 0.53 -14.64 -2.70
N ILE A 116 0.16 -14.52 -1.43
CA ILE A 116 0.95 -13.79 -0.43
C ILE A 116 2.20 -14.61 -0.11
N ALA A 117 3.35 -13.96 0.10
CA ALA A 117 4.56 -14.66 0.51
C ALA A 117 4.32 -15.61 1.71
N PRO A 118 4.78 -16.88 1.65
CA PRO A 118 4.63 -17.86 2.73
C PRO A 118 5.66 -17.66 3.85
N ALA A 119 5.98 -16.40 4.16
CA ALA A 119 6.89 -16.02 5.21
C ALA A 119 6.30 -16.31 6.59
N LYS A 120 6.99 -17.15 7.37
CA LYS A 120 6.75 -17.33 8.82
C LYS A 120 7.39 -16.16 9.57
N GLY A 121 6.81 -15.77 10.72
CA GLY A 121 7.04 -14.48 11.41
C GLY A 121 8.50 -14.05 11.65
N GLY A 122 8.66 -12.81 12.11
CA GLY A 122 9.98 -12.19 12.35
C GLY A 122 10.57 -11.49 11.12
N TRP A 123 9.73 -10.84 10.31
CA TRP A 123 10.17 -10.03 9.18
C TRP A 123 9.92 -8.55 9.48
N HIS A 124 10.92 -7.74 9.16
CA HIS A 124 10.94 -6.32 9.45
C HIS A 124 11.08 -5.55 8.15
N GLY A 125 10.10 -4.70 7.83
CA GLY A 125 10.18 -3.82 6.67
C GLY A 125 11.45 -2.96 6.75
N ALA A 126 12.26 -3.01 5.70
CA ALA A 126 13.46 -2.20 5.55
C ALA A 126 13.14 -0.95 4.73
N ARG A 127 12.78 -1.11 3.45
CA ARG A 127 12.53 0.00 2.53
C ARG A 127 11.55 -0.35 1.41
N SER A 128 10.69 0.59 1.05
CA SER A 128 10.00 0.63 -0.24
C SER A 128 10.75 1.58 -1.18
N LEU A 129 10.93 1.21 -2.44
CA LEU A 129 11.60 2.04 -3.43
C LEU A 129 10.94 1.92 -4.80
N ALA A 130 10.68 3.05 -5.43
CA ALA A 130 10.32 3.11 -6.85
C ALA A 130 11.59 3.03 -7.70
N ILE A 131 11.56 2.18 -8.71
CA ILE A 131 12.61 2.02 -9.71
C ILE A 131 11.99 2.34 -11.07
N ARG A 132 12.58 3.27 -11.82
CA ARG A 132 12.19 3.59 -13.20
C ARG A 132 12.71 2.51 -14.16
N ALA A 133 12.12 1.33 -14.05
CA ALA A 133 12.36 0.19 -14.91
C ALA A 133 11.10 -0.67 -14.99
N THR A 134 10.97 -1.46 -16.06
CA THR A 134 9.85 -2.40 -16.17
C THR A 134 9.91 -3.46 -15.07
N GLU A 135 8.76 -4.08 -14.79
CA GLU A 135 8.71 -5.18 -13.82
C GLU A 135 9.60 -6.34 -14.27
N HIS A 136 9.68 -6.59 -15.59
CA HIS A 136 10.54 -7.60 -16.19
C HIS A 136 12.02 -7.36 -15.90
N ASP A 137 12.53 -6.17 -16.21
CA ASP A 137 13.95 -5.83 -16.00
C ASP A 137 14.32 -5.84 -14.51
N THR A 138 13.40 -5.34 -13.67
CA THR A 138 13.58 -5.33 -12.22
C THR A 138 13.64 -6.76 -11.66
N ARG A 139 12.78 -7.67 -12.14
CA ARG A 139 12.81 -9.10 -11.76
C ARG A 139 14.11 -9.76 -12.20
N ALA A 140 14.56 -9.50 -13.43
CA ALA A 140 15.80 -10.05 -13.96
C ALA A 140 17.01 -9.64 -13.09
N ALA A 141 17.12 -8.36 -12.75
CA ALA A 141 18.20 -7.85 -11.89
C ALA A 141 18.10 -8.35 -10.44
N LEU A 142 16.89 -8.63 -9.96
CA LEU A 142 16.64 -9.27 -8.66
C LEU A 142 16.74 -10.79 -8.70
N VAL A 143 17.08 -11.41 -9.84
CA VAL A 143 17.13 -12.87 -10.03
C VAL A 143 15.86 -13.52 -9.50
N MET A 144 14.72 -13.07 -10.02
CA MET A 144 13.39 -13.57 -9.70
C MET A 144 12.82 -14.25 -10.95
N ASP A 145 12.35 -15.49 -10.79
CA ASP A 145 11.74 -16.25 -11.89
C ASP A 145 10.38 -15.66 -12.25
N GLU A 146 9.34 -16.00 -11.48
CA GLU A 146 7.96 -15.54 -11.67
C GLU A 146 7.30 -15.21 -10.32
N GLY A 147 6.22 -14.43 -10.35
CA GLY A 147 5.43 -14.10 -9.16
C GLY A 147 5.84 -12.82 -8.43
N GLN A 148 5.03 -12.34 -7.49
CA GLN A 148 5.17 -10.99 -6.94
C GLN A 148 6.20 -10.85 -5.82
N TRP A 149 6.91 -11.91 -5.46
CA TRP A 149 7.85 -11.89 -4.35
C TRP A 149 8.96 -12.95 -4.49
N ARG A 150 10.10 -12.70 -3.86
CA ARG A 150 11.20 -13.64 -3.68
C ARG A 150 11.60 -13.69 -2.22
N LEU A 151 11.76 -14.90 -1.70
CA LEU A 151 12.16 -15.16 -0.33
C LEU A 151 13.57 -15.78 -0.32
N SER A 152 14.49 -15.19 0.45
CA SER A 152 15.78 -15.78 0.82
C SER A 152 15.82 -16.08 2.33
N ALA A 153 16.97 -16.55 2.83
CA ALA A 153 17.16 -16.81 4.25
C ALA A 153 17.03 -15.55 5.13
N ASP A 154 17.42 -14.40 4.58
CA ASP A 154 17.59 -13.12 5.28
C ASP A 154 16.72 -11.98 4.72
N ARG A 155 16.21 -12.08 3.49
CA ARG A 155 15.47 -11.03 2.77
C ARG A 155 14.17 -11.55 2.18
N LEU A 156 13.19 -10.67 2.14
CA LEU A 156 11.96 -10.83 1.38
C LEU A 156 11.82 -9.61 0.49
N LEU A 157 11.70 -9.86 -0.81
CA LEU A 157 11.41 -8.87 -1.82
C LEU A 157 9.98 -9.07 -2.30
N ALA A 158 9.21 -8.00 -2.41
CA ALA A 158 7.89 -8.02 -3.01
C ALA A 158 7.74 -6.85 -3.98
N LEU A 159 7.12 -7.09 -5.14
CA LEU A 159 7.09 -6.14 -6.24
C LEU A 159 5.67 -5.91 -6.73
N HIS A 160 5.42 -4.69 -7.17
CA HIS A 160 4.25 -4.38 -7.99
C HIS A 160 4.54 -3.23 -8.94
N THR A 161 3.74 -3.13 -9.99
CA THR A 161 3.78 -2.02 -10.95
C THR A 161 2.73 -0.96 -10.54
N PRO A 162 3.11 0.19 -9.95
CA PRO A 162 2.17 1.30 -9.70
C PRO A 162 1.60 1.89 -11.00
N GLU A 163 2.44 2.04 -12.01
CA GLU A 163 2.13 2.51 -13.35
C GLU A 163 3.21 2.03 -14.33
N GLU A 164 2.94 2.13 -15.63
CA GLU A 164 3.85 1.64 -16.66
C GLU A 164 5.25 2.28 -16.56
N GLY A 165 6.29 1.46 -16.69
CA GLY A 165 7.68 1.90 -16.60
C GLY A 165 8.21 2.13 -15.17
N ILE A 166 7.38 1.94 -14.14
CA ILE A 166 7.81 2.03 -12.74
C ILE A 166 7.54 0.71 -12.04
N THR A 167 8.55 0.19 -11.35
CA THR A 167 8.41 -0.96 -10.45
C THR A 167 8.65 -0.51 -9.01
N MET A 168 7.68 -0.78 -8.13
CA MET A 168 7.87 -0.64 -6.70
C MET A 168 8.43 -1.93 -6.12
N VAL A 169 9.50 -1.81 -5.33
CA VAL A 169 10.11 -2.92 -4.60
C VAL A 169 9.98 -2.66 -3.10
N HIS A 170 9.34 -3.57 -2.40
CA HIS A 170 9.27 -3.62 -0.94
C HIS A 170 10.24 -4.66 -0.42
N LEU A 171 11.18 -4.23 0.41
CA LEU A 171 12.20 -5.07 1.01
C LEU A 171 11.93 -5.20 2.51
N ALA A 172 11.84 -6.44 2.98
CA ALA A 172 11.87 -6.79 4.40
C ALA A 172 13.07 -7.69 4.70
N VAL A 173 13.55 -7.65 5.95
CA VAL A 173 14.67 -8.44 6.44
C VAL A 173 14.26 -9.24 7.65
N ARG A 174 14.89 -10.41 7.85
CA ARG A 174 14.62 -11.26 9.01
C ARG A 174 15.20 -10.67 10.30
N ASP A 175 16.43 -10.17 10.23
CA ASP A 175 17.08 -9.46 11.35
C ASP A 175 16.94 -7.94 11.16
N ALA A 176 16.29 -7.28 12.12
CA ALA A 176 16.03 -5.85 12.09
C ALA A 176 17.31 -4.98 12.10
N THR A 177 18.44 -5.53 12.56
CA THR A 177 19.74 -4.85 12.55
C THR A 177 20.30 -4.65 11.14
N HIS A 178 19.91 -5.49 10.18
CA HIS A 178 20.35 -5.39 8.78
C HIS A 178 19.51 -4.42 7.93
N ARG A 179 18.49 -3.75 8.49
CA ARG A 179 17.57 -2.89 7.72
C ARG A 179 18.29 -1.79 6.93
N GLU A 180 19.26 -1.12 7.56
CA GLU A 180 19.99 -0.02 6.92
C GLU A 180 20.84 -0.53 5.75
N GLN A 181 21.64 -1.57 5.98
CA GLN A 181 22.47 -2.18 4.94
C GLN A 181 21.62 -2.68 3.76
N ALA A 182 20.49 -3.32 4.04
CA ALA A 182 19.56 -3.81 3.04
C ALA A 182 18.91 -2.67 2.24
N ALA A 183 18.52 -1.58 2.92
CA ALA A 183 18.00 -0.37 2.29
C ALA A 183 19.02 0.31 1.36
N LEU A 184 20.29 0.37 1.75
CA LEU A 184 21.38 0.91 0.92
C LEU A 184 21.68 0.00 -0.28
N TRP A 185 21.60 -1.32 -0.11
CA TRP A 185 21.73 -2.26 -1.22
C TRP A 185 20.64 -2.06 -2.27
N LEU A 186 19.37 -1.88 -1.85
CA LEU A 186 18.26 -1.64 -2.77
C LEU A 186 18.40 -0.31 -3.53
N LEU A 187 18.95 0.73 -2.88
CA LEU A 187 19.27 1.99 -3.56
C LEU A 187 20.28 1.79 -4.68
N ARG A 188 21.41 1.12 -4.39
CA ARG A 188 22.43 0.87 -5.41
C ARG A 188 21.90 0.08 -6.60
N LEU A 189 21.03 -0.91 -6.34
CA LEU A 189 20.36 -1.66 -7.41
C LEU A 189 19.51 -0.75 -8.31
N ARG A 190 18.70 0.15 -7.71
CA ARG A 190 17.94 1.14 -8.48
C ARG A 190 18.86 1.99 -9.34
N ASP A 191 19.93 2.51 -8.75
CA ASP A 191 20.84 3.41 -9.45
C ASP A 191 21.46 2.70 -10.68
N THR A 192 21.89 1.43 -10.55
CA THR A 192 22.36 0.61 -11.67
C THR A 192 21.30 0.40 -12.76
N LEU A 193 20.05 0.11 -12.38
CA LEU A 193 18.95 -0.11 -13.32
C LEU A 193 18.55 1.16 -14.07
N GLU A 194 18.53 2.30 -13.37
CA GLU A 194 18.13 3.58 -13.95
C GLU A 194 19.24 4.20 -14.82
N GLU A 195 20.52 3.94 -14.52
CA GLU A 195 21.65 4.34 -15.36
C GLU A 195 21.74 3.55 -16.67
N THR A 196 21.39 2.26 -16.66
CA THR A 196 21.42 1.40 -17.86
C THR A 196 20.26 1.67 -18.83
N SER A 197 19.24 2.40 -18.37
CA SER A 197 18.03 2.72 -19.14
C SER A 197 18.12 4.07 -19.89
N CYS A 198 19.28 4.74 -19.86
CA CYS A 198 19.51 6.07 -20.40
C CYS A 198 20.36 6.08 -21.67
#